data_AF-A0A417Z398-F1
#
_entry.id   AF-A0A417Z398-F1
#
_cell.length_a   1.000
_cell.length_b   1.000
_cell.length_c   1.000
_cell.angle_alpha   90.00
_cell.angle_beta   90.00
_cell.angle_gamma   90.00
#
_symmetry.space_group_name_H-M   'P 1'
#
loop_
_entity.id
_entity.type
_entity.pdbx_description
1 polymer ?
#
loop_
_entity_poly.entity_id
_entity_poly.type
_entity_poly.pdbx_seq_one_letter_code
_entity_poly.pdbx_strand_id
1 'polypeptide(L)'
;MRGSRGPPGRPLPLTLVGEASGERPDHVVGVGPWQGPWPLDDDGELDARFDPELLRDGDRRNVEDRFRYWRHDAIVRHLDESRHDFHVAVENWEHDFNIGSVIRTANAFNAKAFHIVGRRRWNRRGAMVTDRYQHEMHHPSVDDLLMWAATAGPADAAGNATRIPVYAIDNVAGSVPLETFDLPRHCVLLFGQEGPGVSAEALEKADIVLDIAQFGSTRSINAGAAAAVTMHAWIRRHVFGQRIGE
;
A
#
# COMPACT_ATOMS: atom_id res chain seq x y z
N MET A 1 -11.89 -30.30 -48.30
CA MET A 1 -13.00 -30.25 -47.33
C MET A 1 -12.95 -28.90 -46.64
N ARG A 2 -13.86 -27.99 -47.00
CA ARG A 2 -13.99 -26.64 -46.41
C ARG A 2 -15.09 -26.71 -45.35
N GLY A 3 -14.74 -26.48 -44.09
CA GLY A 3 -15.70 -26.43 -42.99
C GLY A 3 -16.42 -25.08 -42.97
N SER A 4 -17.75 -25.11 -43.06
CA SER A 4 -18.63 -23.95 -42.99
C SER A 4 -18.70 -23.42 -41.55
N ARG A 5 -18.45 -22.12 -41.37
CA ARG A 5 -18.79 -21.38 -40.14
C ARG A 5 -20.22 -20.88 -40.28
N GLY A 6 -21.14 -21.38 -39.44
CA GLY A 6 -22.48 -20.82 -39.30
C GLY A 6 -22.45 -19.42 -38.67
N PRO A 7 -23.49 -18.59 -38.88
CA PRO A 7 -23.50 -17.21 -38.40
C PRO A 7 -23.68 -17.17 -36.86
N PRO A 8 -23.14 -16.14 -36.18
CA PRO A 8 -23.35 -15.98 -34.75
C PRO A 8 -24.83 -15.66 -34.45
N GLY A 9 -25.42 -16.44 -33.54
CA GLY A 9 -26.79 -16.27 -33.08
C GLY A 9 -27.00 -14.89 -32.42
N ARG A 10 -28.14 -14.28 -32.73
CA ARG A 10 -28.61 -13.00 -32.17
C ARG A 10 -28.93 -13.19 -30.68
N PRO A 11 -28.46 -12.34 -29.74
CA PRO A 11 -28.87 -12.44 -28.35
C PRO A 11 -30.33 -12.02 -28.19
N LEU A 12 -31.10 -12.84 -27.45
CA LEU A 12 -32.48 -12.57 -27.04
C LEU A 12 -32.53 -11.39 -26.05
N PRO A 13 -33.63 -10.61 -25.98
CA PRO A 13 -33.73 -9.48 -25.07
C PRO A 13 -33.86 -9.98 -23.63
N LEU A 14 -33.00 -9.46 -22.75
CA LEU A 14 -33.12 -9.63 -21.30
C LEU A 14 -34.36 -8.89 -20.81
N THR A 15 -35.39 -9.65 -20.44
CA THR A 15 -36.54 -9.15 -19.69
C THR A 15 -36.09 -8.70 -18.30
N LEU A 16 -36.12 -7.38 -18.05
CA LEU A 16 -35.99 -6.80 -16.73
C LEU A 16 -37.22 -7.18 -15.90
N VAL A 17 -37.05 -8.07 -14.92
CA VAL A 17 -38.03 -8.28 -13.84
C VAL A 17 -37.26 -8.45 -12.54
N GLY A 18 -37.62 -7.66 -11.53
CA GLY A 18 -37.25 -7.91 -10.13
C GLY A 18 -36.90 -6.62 -9.39
N GLU A 19 -37.89 -6.06 -8.70
CA GLU A 19 -37.76 -4.95 -7.76
C GLU A 19 -36.65 -5.23 -6.73
N ALA A 20 -35.65 -4.34 -6.67
CA ALA A 20 -34.61 -4.39 -5.65
C ALA A 20 -35.04 -3.57 -4.42
N SER A 21 -35.89 -4.13 -3.59
CA SER A 21 -36.07 -3.72 -2.20
C SER A 21 -35.46 -4.78 -1.26
N GLY A 22 -34.13 -4.87 -1.31
CA GLY A 22 -33.35 -5.57 -0.30
C GLY A 22 -32.46 -4.55 0.40
N GLU A 23 -32.81 -4.15 1.62
CA GLU A 23 -31.84 -3.60 2.55
C GLU A 23 -30.63 -4.55 2.58
N ARG A 24 -29.48 -4.06 2.11
CA ARG A 24 -28.22 -4.81 2.25
C ARG A 24 -28.04 -5.04 3.74
N PRO A 25 -27.91 -6.29 4.22
CA PRO A 25 -27.66 -6.52 5.64
C PRO A 25 -26.44 -5.69 6.03
N ASP A 26 -26.57 -4.90 7.10
CA ASP A 26 -25.47 -4.14 7.66
C ASP A 26 -24.26 -5.08 7.76
N HIS A 27 -23.21 -4.76 7.02
CA HIS A 27 -21.99 -5.55 7.05
C HIS A 27 -21.38 -5.37 8.44
N VAL A 28 -21.67 -6.30 9.35
CA VAL A 28 -21.13 -6.30 10.71
C VAL A 28 -19.63 -6.56 10.58
N VAL A 29 -18.83 -5.50 10.72
CA VAL A 29 -17.37 -5.62 10.75
C VAL A 29 -16.96 -6.19 12.10
N GLY A 30 -16.29 -7.34 12.06
CA GLY A 30 -15.67 -7.96 13.23
C GLY A 30 -16.35 -9.25 13.70
N VAL A 31 -15.93 -9.69 14.88
CA VAL A 31 -16.32 -10.96 15.50
C VAL A 31 -16.76 -10.73 16.94
N GLY A 32 -17.68 -11.56 17.42
CA GLY A 32 -18.11 -11.56 18.82
C GLY A 32 -17.03 -12.11 19.77
N PRO A 33 -17.36 -12.27 21.07
CA PRO A 33 -16.48 -12.90 22.04
C PRO A 33 -15.93 -14.25 21.58
N TRP A 34 -14.71 -14.57 22.02
CA TRP A 34 -14.06 -15.85 21.78
C TRP A 34 -14.94 -17.00 22.27
N GLN A 35 -15.03 -18.05 21.45
CA GLN A 35 -15.83 -19.23 21.76
C GLN A 35 -14.92 -20.40 22.13
N GLY A 36 -15.15 -20.98 23.31
CA GLY A 36 -14.38 -22.11 23.82
C GLY A 36 -13.24 -21.72 24.76
N PRO A 37 -12.31 -22.66 25.06
CA PRO A 37 -11.16 -22.41 25.92
C PRO A 37 -10.29 -21.28 25.37
N TRP A 38 -9.78 -20.42 26.25
CA TRP A 38 -8.90 -19.33 25.85
C TRP A 38 -7.56 -19.87 25.31
N PRO A 39 -6.90 -19.14 24.39
CA PRO A 39 -5.63 -19.57 23.82
C PRO A 39 -4.51 -19.42 24.85
N LEU A 40 -4.10 -20.53 25.45
CA LEU A 40 -3.02 -20.58 26.42
C LEU A 40 -1.71 -21.02 25.73
N ASP A 41 -0.58 -20.57 26.27
CA ASP A 41 0.76 -21.05 25.92
C ASP A 41 1.10 -22.38 26.63
N ASP A 42 2.33 -22.86 26.44
CA ASP A 42 2.81 -24.13 26.99
C ASP A 42 2.87 -24.14 28.53
N ASP A 43 2.93 -22.97 29.17
CA ASP A 43 2.93 -22.81 30.62
C ASP A 43 1.51 -22.69 31.20
N GLY A 44 0.48 -22.68 30.33
CA GLY A 44 -0.92 -22.53 30.71
C GLY A 44 -1.35 -21.09 30.97
N GLU A 45 -0.51 -20.11 30.62
CA GLU A 45 -0.83 -18.69 30.69
C GLU A 45 -1.44 -18.21 29.38
N LEU A 46 -2.16 -17.09 29.38
CA LEU A 46 -2.72 -16.56 28.12
C LEU A 46 -1.58 -16.20 27.15
N ASP A 47 -1.62 -16.74 25.94
CA ASP A 47 -0.64 -16.45 24.90
C ASP A 47 -0.53 -14.93 24.70
N ALA A 48 0.70 -14.42 24.83
CA ALA A 48 1.00 -12.99 24.84
C ALA A 48 0.52 -12.25 23.59
N ARG A 49 0.27 -12.94 22.47
CA ARG A 49 -0.29 -12.37 21.25
C ARG A 49 -1.73 -11.92 21.44
N PHE A 50 -2.50 -12.55 22.31
CA PHE A 50 -3.93 -12.30 22.46
C PHE A 50 -4.23 -11.22 23.50
N ASP A 51 -5.25 -10.42 23.19
CA ASP A 51 -5.77 -9.40 24.09
C ASP A 51 -6.99 -9.94 24.86
N PRO A 52 -6.94 -10.00 26.20
CA PRO A 52 -8.02 -10.56 27.01
C PRO A 52 -9.33 -9.75 26.94
N GLU A 53 -9.28 -8.45 26.63
CA GLU A 53 -10.49 -7.64 26.44
C GLU A 53 -11.16 -7.99 25.13
N LEU A 54 -10.37 -8.12 24.04
CA LEU A 54 -10.91 -8.52 22.74
C LEU A 54 -11.47 -9.94 22.78
N LEU A 55 -10.80 -10.87 23.47
CA LEU A 55 -11.31 -12.23 23.67
C LEU A 55 -12.66 -12.23 24.40
N ARG A 56 -12.82 -11.38 25.43
CA ARG A 56 -14.04 -11.32 26.24
C ARG A 56 -15.19 -10.63 25.52
N ASP A 57 -14.93 -9.51 24.85
CA ASP A 57 -15.97 -8.59 24.38
C ASP A 57 -16.19 -8.66 22.86
N GLY A 58 -15.28 -9.34 22.15
CA GLY A 58 -15.24 -9.40 20.70
C GLY A 58 -14.28 -8.38 20.09
N ASP A 59 -13.96 -8.59 18.81
CA ASP A 59 -13.03 -7.75 18.07
C ASP A 59 -13.71 -7.13 16.86
N ARG A 60 -13.99 -5.82 16.95
CA ARG A 60 -14.62 -5.01 15.90
C ARG A 60 -13.65 -4.28 15.00
N ARG A 61 -12.33 -4.47 15.16
CA ARG A 61 -11.32 -3.79 14.34
C ARG A 61 -11.41 -4.24 12.88
N ASN A 62 -10.92 -3.44 11.95
CA ASN A 62 -10.83 -3.85 10.54
C ASN A 62 -9.47 -4.52 10.27
N VAL A 63 -9.29 -5.74 10.76
CA VAL A 63 -8.09 -6.56 10.56
C VAL A 63 -8.47 -7.88 9.90
N GLU A 64 -7.51 -8.53 9.23
CA GLU A 64 -7.71 -9.88 8.69
C GLU A 64 -8.08 -10.87 9.80
N ASP A 65 -8.82 -11.92 9.44
CA ASP A 65 -9.35 -12.90 10.41
C ASP A 65 -8.25 -13.58 11.23
N ARG A 66 -7.07 -13.81 10.64
CA ARG A 66 -5.91 -14.38 11.34
C ARG A 66 -5.35 -13.50 12.48
N PHE A 67 -5.68 -12.22 12.50
CA PHE A 67 -5.24 -11.25 13.51
C PHE A 67 -6.32 -10.91 14.52
N ARG A 68 -7.48 -11.57 14.44
CA ARG A 68 -8.57 -11.33 15.38
C ARG A 68 -8.12 -11.63 16.80
N TYR A 69 -8.54 -10.76 17.71
CA TYR A 69 -8.21 -10.81 19.13
C TYR A 69 -6.73 -10.57 19.46
N TRP A 70 -5.85 -10.44 18.47
CA TRP A 70 -4.44 -10.17 18.75
C TRP A 70 -4.27 -8.74 19.24
N ARG A 71 -3.31 -8.55 20.14
CA ARG A 71 -2.83 -7.25 20.53
C ARG A 71 -2.28 -6.51 19.32
N HIS A 72 -2.42 -5.19 19.36
CA HIS A 72 -1.94 -4.33 18.29
C HIS A 72 -0.43 -4.53 18.01
N ASP A 73 0.38 -4.55 19.06
CA ASP A 73 1.83 -4.74 18.97
C ASP A 73 2.22 -6.15 18.49
N ALA A 74 1.45 -7.17 18.86
CA ALA A 74 1.61 -8.52 18.35
C ALA A 74 1.40 -8.59 16.82
N ILE A 75 0.39 -7.88 16.30
CA ILE A 75 0.18 -7.78 14.85
C ILE A 75 1.35 -7.08 14.18
N VAL A 76 1.81 -5.95 14.73
CA VAL A 76 2.96 -5.21 14.18
C VAL A 76 4.21 -6.09 14.13
N ARG A 77 4.55 -6.79 15.22
CA ARG A 77 5.70 -7.70 15.27
C ARG A 77 5.60 -8.81 14.23
N HIS A 78 4.43 -9.43 14.07
CA HIS A 78 4.25 -10.47 13.07
C HIS A 78 4.36 -9.93 11.63
N LEU A 79 3.83 -8.74 11.35
CA LEU A 79 3.99 -8.11 10.04
C LEU A 79 5.46 -7.79 9.75
N ASP A 80 6.23 -7.35 10.75
CA ASP A 80 7.65 -7.02 10.64
C ASP A 80 8.52 -8.20 10.18
N GLU A 81 8.09 -9.45 10.44
CA GLU A 81 8.77 -10.67 9.97
C GLU A 81 8.75 -10.83 8.43
N SER A 82 7.81 -10.15 7.76
CA SER A 82 7.54 -10.36 6.33
C SER A 82 7.35 -9.08 5.52
N ARG A 83 7.68 -7.91 6.10
CA ARG A 83 7.61 -6.65 5.38
C ARG A 83 8.46 -6.67 4.13
N HIS A 84 7.92 -6.12 3.06
CA HIS A 84 8.65 -5.91 1.82
C HIS A 84 9.63 -4.75 1.94
N ASP A 85 10.69 -4.81 1.13
CA ASP A 85 11.87 -3.93 1.27
C ASP A 85 11.67 -2.52 0.69
N PHE A 86 10.52 -2.25 0.06
CA PHE A 86 10.19 -0.92 -0.44
C PHE A 86 9.53 -0.06 0.64
N HIS A 87 9.80 1.24 0.55
CA HIS A 87 9.22 2.30 1.35
C HIS A 87 8.30 3.17 0.49
N VAL A 88 7.35 3.84 1.14
CA VAL A 88 6.43 4.77 0.46
C VAL A 88 6.58 6.14 1.08
N ALA A 89 6.91 7.17 0.31
CA ALA A 89 6.95 8.55 0.77
C ALA A 89 5.84 9.37 0.12
N VAL A 90 5.21 10.25 0.89
CA VAL A 90 4.17 11.15 0.39
C VAL A 90 4.47 12.57 0.84
N GLU A 91 4.52 13.49 -0.11
CA GLU A 91 4.63 14.92 0.18
C GLU A 91 3.33 15.47 0.79
N ASN A 92 3.46 16.36 1.78
CA ASN A 92 2.36 16.93 2.53
C ASN A 92 2.59 18.44 2.76
N TRP A 93 2.68 19.21 1.67
CA TRP A 93 2.86 20.68 1.71
C TRP A 93 1.53 21.41 1.91
N GLU A 94 0.48 20.91 1.27
CA GLU A 94 -0.91 21.33 1.41
C GLU A 94 -1.77 20.23 2.03
N HIS A 95 -3.04 20.53 2.34
CA HIS A 95 -3.95 19.51 2.88
C HIS A 95 -4.39 18.52 1.79
N ASP A 96 -3.75 17.35 1.75
CA ASP A 96 -4.10 16.29 0.80
C ASP A 96 -4.96 15.19 1.45
N PHE A 97 -6.07 14.85 0.77
CA PHE A 97 -7.03 13.83 1.19
C PHE A 97 -6.63 12.40 0.81
N ASN A 98 -5.69 12.22 -0.12
CA ASN A 98 -5.24 10.92 -0.62
C ASN A 98 -4.15 10.27 0.21
N ILE A 99 -3.46 10.99 1.10
CA ILE A 99 -2.38 10.42 1.92
C ILE A 99 -2.86 9.15 2.66
N GLY A 100 -4.09 9.19 3.17
CA GLY A 100 -4.70 8.02 3.80
C GLY A 100 -4.88 6.82 2.86
N SER A 101 -5.31 7.01 1.61
CA SER A 101 -5.49 5.90 0.67
C SER A 101 -4.14 5.29 0.26
N VAL A 102 -3.10 6.12 0.09
CA VAL A 102 -1.73 5.66 -0.16
C VAL A 102 -1.23 4.79 1.00
N ILE A 103 -1.40 5.24 2.24
CA ILE A 103 -0.97 4.50 3.44
C ILE A 103 -1.78 3.24 3.67
N ARG A 104 -3.06 3.23 3.29
CA ARG A 104 -3.87 2.01 3.29
C ARG A 104 -3.33 0.96 2.33
N THR A 105 -2.97 1.39 1.12
CA THR A 105 -2.35 0.52 0.11
C THR A 105 -0.98 0.01 0.58
N ALA A 106 -0.17 0.87 1.21
CA ALA A 106 1.12 0.46 1.78
C ALA A 106 0.96 -0.63 2.85
N ASN A 107 -0.09 -0.56 3.69
CA ASN A 107 -0.41 -1.62 4.64
C ASN A 107 -0.81 -2.91 3.93
N ALA A 108 -1.67 -2.82 2.92
CA ALA A 108 -2.17 -3.98 2.18
C ALA A 108 -1.05 -4.74 1.46
N PHE A 109 -0.02 -4.03 0.99
CA PHE A 109 1.19 -4.63 0.41
C PHE A 109 2.32 -4.85 1.42
N ASN A 110 2.07 -4.69 2.72
CA ASN A 110 3.05 -4.85 3.78
C ASN A 110 4.39 -4.14 3.52
N ALA A 111 4.34 -2.87 3.09
CA ALA A 111 5.52 -2.04 2.87
C ALA A 111 6.38 -1.91 4.13
N LYS A 112 7.68 -1.63 3.96
CA LYS A 112 8.64 -1.55 5.08
C LYS A 112 8.26 -0.48 6.09
N ALA A 113 7.98 0.72 5.58
CA ALA A 113 7.54 1.88 6.32
C ALA A 113 6.91 2.88 5.34
N PHE A 114 6.18 3.85 5.88
CA PHE A 114 5.76 5.02 5.12
C PHE A 114 6.36 6.30 5.69
N HIS A 115 6.56 7.28 4.83
CA HIS A 115 7.21 8.54 5.12
C HIS A 115 6.28 9.70 4.78
N ILE A 116 6.11 10.62 5.72
CA ILE A 116 5.43 11.89 5.50
C ILE A 116 6.48 12.97 5.33
N VAL A 117 6.51 13.62 4.17
CA VAL A 117 7.47 14.68 3.85
C VAL A 117 6.75 16.04 3.93
N GLY A 118 7.33 17.02 4.62
CA GLY A 118 6.70 18.33 4.84
C GLY A 118 5.91 18.40 6.14
N ARG A 119 4.62 18.77 6.09
CA ARG A 119 3.81 18.95 7.31
C ARG A 119 3.65 17.61 8.03
N ARG A 120 3.91 17.61 9.34
CA ARG A 120 3.80 16.39 10.16
C ARG A 120 2.36 15.86 10.32
N ARG A 121 1.36 16.76 10.30
CA ARG A 121 -0.05 16.38 10.44
C ARG A 121 -0.65 16.18 9.05
N TRP A 122 -1.21 14.99 8.85
CA TRP A 122 -1.86 14.57 7.60
C TRP A 122 -3.23 13.95 7.88
N ASN A 123 -4.07 13.84 6.84
CA ASN A 123 -5.43 13.33 6.97
C ASN A 123 -5.45 11.79 7.00
N ARG A 124 -5.65 11.21 8.20
CA ARG A 124 -5.68 9.77 8.43
C ARG A 124 -6.99 9.07 8.05
N ARG A 125 -8.04 9.82 7.67
CA ARG A 125 -9.38 9.24 7.44
C ARG A 125 -9.35 8.14 6.37
N GLY A 126 -8.64 8.37 5.26
CA GLY A 126 -8.51 7.40 4.18
C GLY A 126 -7.71 6.15 4.53
N ALA A 127 -6.88 6.21 5.59
CA ALA A 127 -6.08 5.08 6.04
C ALA A 127 -6.94 4.00 6.72
N MET A 128 -8.15 4.32 7.16
CA MET A 128 -9.02 3.37 7.85
C MET A 128 -8.32 2.68 9.03
N VAL A 129 -7.50 3.45 9.77
CA VAL A 129 -6.72 3.03 10.95
C VAL A 129 -5.56 2.07 10.64
N THR A 130 -5.30 1.74 9.36
CA THR A 130 -4.18 0.85 8.99
C THR A 130 -2.81 1.49 9.22
N ASP A 131 -2.74 2.82 9.35
CA ASP A 131 -1.53 3.57 9.71
C ASP A 131 -0.93 3.06 11.03
N ARG A 132 -1.78 2.64 11.98
CA ARG A 132 -1.32 2.15 13.28
C ARG A 132 -0.52 0.85 13.18
N TYR A 133 -0.72 0.03 12.15
CA TYR A 133 -0.03 -1.26 12.00
C TYR A 133 1.23 -1.14 11.13
N GLN A 134 1.72 0.07 10.91
CA GLN A 134 2.86 0.38 10.06
C GLN A 134 3.84 1.30 10.79
N HIS A 135 5.06 1.39 10.28
CA HIS A 135 6.07 2.32 10.75
C HIS A 135 5.90 3.67 10.04
N GLU A 136 5.47 4.70 10.78
CA GLU A 136 5.39 6.10 10.30
C GLU A 136 6.74 6.80 10.54
N MET A 137 7.32 7.37 9.50
CA MET A 137 8.50 8.24 9.57
C MET A 137 8.12 9.65 9.09
N HIS A 138 8.66 10.68 9.73
CA HIS A 138 8.40 12.08 9.36
C HIS A 138 9.69 12.78 8.98
N HIS A 139 9.64 13.49 7.86
CA HIS A 139 10.73 14.29 7.31
C HIS A 139 10.24 15.73 7.09
N PRO A 140 10.87 16.75 7.67
CA PRO A 140 10.46 18.15 7.47
C PRO A 140 10.62 18.64 6.02
N SER A 141 11.58 18.10 5.28
CA SER A 141 11.88 18.46 3.89
C SER A 141 12.24 17.26 2.99
N VAL A 142 12.30 17.49 1.68
CA VAL A 142 12.83 16.51 0.71
C VAL A 142 14.29 16.17 1.04
N ASP A 143 15.09 17.16 1.43
CA ASP A 143 16.48 16.95 1.85
C ASP A 143 16.58 16.04 3.07
N ASP A 144 15.69 16.18 4.05
CA ASP A 144 15.66 15.29 5.22
C ASP A 144 15.35 13.84 4.82
N LEU A 145 14.41 13.62 3.89
CA LEU A 145 14.14 12.30 3.33
C LEU A 145 15.38 11.72 2.65
N LEU A 146 16.08 12.52 1.84
CA LEU A 146 17.27 12.07 1.10
C LEU A 146 18.46 11.80 2.02
N MET A 147 18.64 12.60 3.08
CA MET A 147 19.65 12.36 4.11
C MET A 147 19.39 11.04 4.83
N TRP A 148 18.14 10.75 5.19
CA TRP A 148 17.77 9.45 5.73
C TRP A 148 18.03 8.32 4.72
N ALA A 149 17.60 8.49 3.48
CA ALA A 149 17.75 7.48 2.44
C ALA A 149 19.21 7.15 2.13
N ALA A 150 20.13 8.11 2.30
CA ALA A 150 21.56 7.94 2.07
C ALA A 150 22.21 6.85 2.95
N THR A 151 21.62 6.52 4.10
CA THR A 151 22.17 5.53 5.05
C THR A 151 21.17 4.46 5.50
N ALA A 152 19.93 4.48 4.98
CA ALA A 152 18.87 3.58 5.40
C ALA A 152 18.88 2.20 4.71
N GLY A 153 19.78 1.98 3.76
CA GLY A 153 19.86 0.74 2.97
C GLY A 153 20.39 -0.44 3.77
N PRO A 154 20.25 -1.67 3.24
CA PRO A 154 20.79 -2.86 3.88
C PRO A 154 22.31 -2.73 4.04
N ALA A 155 22.84 -3.19 5.18
CA ALA A 155 24.28 -3.12 5.41
C ALA A 155 25.04 -3.90 4.32
N ASP A 156 26.17 -3.37 3.86
CA ASP A 156 27.04 -4.08 2.94
C ASP A 156 27.76 -5.27 3.64
N ALA A 157 28.56 -6.02 2.88
CA ALA A 157 29.29 -7.17 3.42
C ALA A 157 30.28 -6.81 4.54
N ALA A 158 30.67 -5.54 4.67
CA ALA A 158 31.53 -5.02 5.73
C ALA A 158 30.74 -4.41 6.90
N GLY A 159 29.40 -4.44 6.84
CA GLY A 159 28.52 -3.89 7.87
C GLY A 159 28.27 -2.39 7.75
N ASN A 160 28.71 -1.74 6.66
CA ASN A 160 28.48 -0.31 6.47
C ASN A 160 27.05 -0.05 5.99
N ALA A 161 26.47 1.05 6.44
CA ALA A 161 25.20 1.55 5.93
C ALA A 161 25.28 1.81 4.41
N THR A 162 24.26 1.39 3.67
CA THR A 162 24.12 1.70 2.24
C THR A 162 22.96 2.65 2.00
N ARG A 163 22.82 3.11 0.76
CA ARG A 163 21.75 4.01 0.34
C ARG A 163 20.54 3.24 -0.18
N ILE A 164 19.34 3.79 0.05
CA ILE A 164 18.10 3.43 -0.67
C ILE A 164 17.82 4.50 -1.75
N PRO A 165 17.63 4.12 -3.03
CA PRO A 165 17.22 5.06 -4.06
C PRO A 165 15.79 5.56 -3.86
N VAL A 166 15.55 6.82 -4.21
CA VAL A 166 14.25 7.49 -4.16
C VAL A 166 13.75 7.73 -5.58
N TYR A 167 12.63 7.12 -5.92
CA TYR A 167 11.97 7.26 -7.21
C TYR A 167 10.71 8.10 -7.08
N ALA A 168 10.65 9.22 -7.77
CA ALA A 168 9.47 10.06 -7.83
C ALA A 168 8.47 9.50 -8.84
N ILE A 169 7.17 9.51 -8.50
CA ILE A 169 6.10 9.04 -9.37
C ILE A 169 5.29 10.23 -9.85
N ASP A 170 5.51 10.65 -11.10
CA ASP A 170 4.80 11.77 -11.72
C ASP A 170 4.84 11.69 -13.27
N ASN A 171 3.76 12.15 -13.91
CA ASN A 171 3.65 12.20 -15.36
C ASN A 171 4.18 13.56 -15.88
N VAL A 172 5.50 13.70 -15.88
CA VAL A 172 6.22 14.88 -16.36
C VAL A 172 7.15 14.56 -17.51
N ALA A 173 7.54 15.58 -18.29
CA ALA A 173 8.46 15.39 -19.41
C ALA A 173 9.81 14.81 -18.93
N GLY A 174 10.27 13.75 -19.60
CA GLY A 174 11.52 13.06 -19.26
C GLY A 174 11.36 11.93 -18.23
N SER A 175 10.14 11.67 -17.74
CA SER A 175 9.85 10.47 -16.96
C SER A 175 10.06 9.19 -17.76
N VAL A 176 10.33 8.10 -17.05
CA VAL A 176 10.52 6.76 -17.61
C VAL A 176 9.28 5.90 -17.31
N PRO A 177 8.74 5.17 -18.30
CA PRO A 177 7.57 4.32 -18.07
C PRO A 177 7.82 3.25 -17.01
N LEU A 178 6.97 3.22 -15.99
CA LEU A 178 6.99 2.24 -14.91
C LEU A 178 6.90 0.80 -15.43
N GLU A 179 6.11 0.59 -16.49
CA GLU A 179 5.84 -0.74 -17.05
C GLU A 179 7.09 -1.44 -17.61
N THR A 180 8.12 -0.66 -17.99
CA THR A 180 9.38 -1.15 -18.56
C THR A 180 10.58 -0.85 -17.68
N PHE A 181 10.39 -0.32 -16.48
CA PHE A 181 11.46 -0.01 -15.55
C PHE A 181 11.68 -1.12 -14.52
N ASP A 182 12.92 -1.65 -14.42
CA ASP A 182 13.24 -2.71 -13.46
C ASP A 182 13.41 -2.14 -12.05
N LEU A 183 12.28 -2.02 -11.34
CA LEU A 183 12.23 -1.54 -9.97
C LEU A 183 13.19 -2.35 -9.08
N PRO A 184 14.12 -1.71 -8.36
CA PRO A 184 14.98 -2.43 -7.44
C PRO A 184 14.20 -2.90 -6.20
N ARG A 185 14.78 -3.88 -5.50
CA ARG A 185 14.19 -4.45 -4.28
C ARG A 185 14.08 -3.41 -3.16
N HIS A 186 15.16 -2.67 -2.90
CA HIS A 186 15.20 -1.61 -1.90
C HIS A 186 15.01 -0.27 -2.60
N CYS A 187 13.91 0.43 -2.33
CA CYS A 187 13.64 1.77 -2.86
C CYS A 187 12.63 2.52 -2.00
N VAL A 188 12.62 3.85 -2.13
CA VAL A 188 11.51 4.72 -1.72
C VAL A 188 10.71 5.08 -2.96
N LEU A 189 9.41 4.82 -2.95
CA LEU A 189 8.45 5.30 -3.95
C LEU A 189 7.85 6.60 -3.43
N LEU A 190 8.24 7.73 -4.01
CA LEU A 190 7.84 9.08 -3.60
C LEU A 190 6.66 9.57 -4.45
N PHE A 191 5.58 9.91 -3.77
CA PHE A 191 4.37 10.46 -4.35
C PHE A 191 4.19 11.92 -3.95
N GLY A 192 3.75 12.72 -4.91
CA GLY A 192 3.39 14.10 -4.69
C GLY A 192 1.97 14.28 -4.17
N GLN A 193 1.50 15.53 -4.20
CA GLN A 193 0.15 15.88 -3.79
C GLN A 193 -0.82 15.93 -4.96
N GLU A 194 -2.10 15.67 -4.69
CA GLU A 194 -3.16 15.86 -5.68
C GLU A 194 -3.20 17.31 -6.17
N GLY A 195 -3.10 17.49 -7.49
CA GLY A 195 -3.01 18.81 -8.12
C GLY A 195 -1.61 19.09 -8.65
N PRO A 196 -0.67 19.63 -7.84
CA PRO A 196 0.65 20.02 -8.30
C PRO A 196 1.58 18.84 -8.61
N GLY A 197 1.24 17.62 -8.16
CA GLY A 197 2.10 16.45 -8.32
C GLY A 197 3.27 16.48 -7.35
N VAL A 198 4.39 15.90 -7.76
CA VAL A 198 5.66 15.89 -7.01
C VAL A 198 6.30 17.27 -7.13
N SER A 199 6.83 17.79 -6.01
CA SER A 199 7.49 19.10 -6.00
C SER A 199 8.68 19.14 -6.94
N ALA A 200 8.97 20.32 -7.51
CA ALA A 200 10.11 20.50 -8.41
C ALA A 200 11.44 20.12 -7.74
N GLU A 201 11.57 20.39 -6.44
CA GLU A 201 12.73 19.99 -5.64
C GLU A 201 12.89 18.47 -5.59
N ALA A 202 11.80 17.74 -5.34
CA ALA A 202 11.82 16.28 -5.33
C ALA A 202 12.09 15.70 -6.73
N LEU A 203 11.53 16.28 -7.79
CA LEU A 203 11.80 15.86 -9.17
C LEU A 203 13.29 16.02 -9.55
N GLU A 204 13.92 17.12 -9.13
CA GLU A 204 15.34 17.38 -9.39
C GLU A 204 16.27 16.43 -8.62
N LYS A 205 15.90 16.07 -7.39
CA LYS A 205 16.76 15.30 -6.48
C LYS A 205 16.48 13.79 -6.46
N ALA A 206 15.35 13.34 -7.03
CA ALA A 206 15.04 11.93 -7.17
C ALA A 206 16.06 11.23 -8.08
N ASP A 207 16.31 9.95 -7.83
CA ASP A 207 17.21 9.15 -8.67
C ASP A 207 16.66 9.00 -10.09
N ILE A 208 15.35 8.73 -10.18
CA ILE A 208 14.60 8.60 -11.44
C ILE A 208 13.17 9.07 -11.17
N VAL A 209 12.57 9.72 -12.18
CA VAL A 209 11.14 10.01 -12.22
C VAL A 209 10.47 8.97 -13.10
N LEU A 210 9.49 8.24 -12.53
CA LEU A 210 8.72 7.23 -13.23
C LEU A 210 7.29 7.71 -13.46
N ASP A 211 6.69 7.36 -14.59
CA ASP A 211 5.28 7.59 -14.88
C ASP A 211 4.53 6.29 -15.13
N ILE A 212 3.21 6.33 -14.97
CA ILE A 212 2.33 5.23 -15.35
C ILE A 212 1.77 5.58 -16.72
N ALA A 213 1.98 4.70 -17.70
CA ALA A 213 1.56 4.96 -19.07
C ALA A 213 0.03 5.16 -19.14
N GLN A 214 -0.38 6.29 -19.73
CA GLN A 214 -1.80 6.64 -19.90
C GLN A 214 -2.13 6.74 -21.40
N PHE A 215 -3.24 6.11 -21.79
CA PHE A 215 -3.73 6.08 -23.18
C PHE A 215 -5.09 6.77 -23.35
N GLY A 216 -5.56 7.44 -22.29
CA GLY A 216 -6.82 8.17 -22.26
C GLY A 216 -6.67 9.67 -22.54
N SER A 217 -7.73 10.43 -22.27
CA SER A 217 -7.78 11.89 -22.49
C SER A 217 -7.42 12.73 -21.26
N THR A 218 -7.16 12.09 -20.10
CA THR A 218 -6.82 12.77 -18.85
C THR A 218 -5.33 13.07 -18.78
N ARG A 219 -4.96 14.10 -18.01
CA ARG A 219 -3.55 14.45 -17.78
C ARG A 219 -2.89 13.53 -16.76
N SER A 220 -3.66 13.05 -15.78
CA SER A 220 -3.19 12.23 -14.68
C SER A 220 -4.31 11.31 -14.17
N ILE A 221 -3.91 10.33 -13.36
CA ILE A 221 -4.79 9.53 -12.51
C ILE A 221 -4.71 10.02 -11.06
N ASN A 222 -5.69 9.63 -10.24
CA ASN A 222 -5.68 9.93 -8.80
C ASN A 222 -4.38 9.45 -8.12
N ALA A 223 -3.83 10.24 -7.19
CA ALA A 223 -2.58 9.93 -6.51
C ALA A 223 -2.61 8.58 -5.77
N GLY A 224 -3.72 8.24 -5.11
CA GLY A 224 -3.91 6.94 -4.47
C GLY A 224 -3.92 5.77 -5.45
N ALA A 225 -4.51 5.96 -6.64
CA ALA A 225 -4.48 4.97 -7.71
C ALA A 225 -3.07 4.79 -8.30
N ALA A 226 -2.34 5.88 -8.52
CA ALA A 226 -0.94 5.83 -8.95
C ALA A 226 -0.09 5.06 -7.94
N ALA A 227 -0.29 5.31 -6.65
CA ALA A 227 0.40 4.60 -5.58
C ALA A 227 0.08 3.10 -5.58
N ALA A 228 -1.19 2.71 -5.77
CA ALA A 228 -1.57 1.31 -5.89
C ALA A 228 -0.94 0.60 -7.09
N VAL A 229 -0.94 1.22 -8.27
CA VAL A 229 -0.31 0.65 -9.48
C VAL A 229 1.20 0.50 -9.27
N THR A 230 1.86 1.52 -8.72
CA THR A 230 3.32 1.52 -8.52
C THR A 230 3.75 0.47 -7.50
N MET A 231 3.10 0.39 -6.34
CA MET A 231 3.40 -0.64 -5.34
C MET A 231 3.10 -2.03 -5.89
N HIS A 232 2.00 -2.21 -6.61
CA HIS A 232 1.69 -3.50 -7.22
C HIS A 232 2.71 -3.90 -8.30
N ALA A 233 3.28 -2.94 -9.06
CA ALA A 233 4.37 -3.22 -9.99
C ALA A 233 5.60 -3.79 -9.27
N TRP A 234 5.96 -3.23 -8.10
CA TRP A 234 7.01 -3.79 -7.24
C TRP A 234 6.67 -5.21 -6.79
N ILE A 235 5.43 -5.46 -6.35
CA ILE A 235 4.96 -6.79 -5.92
C ILE A 235 5.08 -7.80 -7.07
N ARG A 236 4.61 -7.47 -8.27
CA ARG A 236 4.74 -8.37 -9.43
C ARG A 236 6.21 -8.72 -9.70
N ARG A 237 7.10 -7.73 -9.59
CA ARG A 237 8.53 -7.92 -9.85
C ARG A 237 9.22 -8.79 -8.80
N HIS A 238 8.96 -8.56 -7.51
CA HIS A 238 9.76 -9.13 -6.42
C HIS A 238 9.08 -10.27 -5.65
N VAL A 239 7.75 -10.39 -5.74
CA VAL A 239 6.98 -11.48 -5.12
C VAL A 239 6.60 -12.53 -6.17
N PHE A 240 6.23 -12.10 -7.39
CA PHE A 240 5.82 -13.00 -8.47
C PHE A 240 6.89 -13.20 -9.55
N GLY A 241 8.05 -12.56 -9.43
CA GLY A 241 9.18 -12.77 -10.34
C GLY A 241 8.94 -12.28 -11.77
N GLN A 242 7.98 -11.38 -12.00
CA GLN A 242 7.73 -10.84 -13.33
C GLN A 242 8.91 -9.97 -13.78
N ARG A 243 9.64 -10.45 -14.79
CA ARG A 243 10.76 -9.73 -15.39
C ARG A 243 10.27 -8.81 -16.50
N ILE A 244 11.13 -7.86 -16.84
CA ILE A 244 10.88 -6.90 -17.91
C ILE A 244 11.63 -7.37 -19.15
N GLY A 245 10.93 -7.36 -20.29
CA GLY A 245 11.53 -7.68 -21.59
C GLY A 245 11.69 -9.17 -21.92
N GLU A 246 11.04 -10.06 -21.17
CA GLU A 246 10.83 -11.47 -21.58
C GLU A 246 9.50 -11.65 -22.32
#